data_AF-A0A660HM01-F1
#
_entry.id   AF-A0A660HM01-F1
#
_cell.length_a   1.000
_cell.length_b   1.000
_cell.length_c   1.000
_cell.angle_alpha   90.00
_cell.angle_beta   90.00
_cell.angle_gamma   90.00
#
_symmetry.space_group_name_H-M   'P 1'
#
loop_
_entity.id
_entity.type
_entity.pdbx_description
1 polymer ?
#
loop_
_entity_poly.entity_id
_entity_poly.type
_entity_poly.pdbx_seq_one_letter_code
_entity_poly.pdbx_strand_id
1 'polypeptide(L)'
;MIKEEVTKKDIFSTLAKGLFFLIVAIAFWLHDKFTITISSYDINIYKILLGCLIICITYLLVLPSFKKNTGFVKFLFLIEAFIFVLVSLGLIFHFLIDTEQKFLKNITELHFIFYYIFIIHSIIKLYIGFKLSDKKDIFASFKFVIYIATLSTSFFLMGKEVDVTEYIMIMLSILFLLFFVYYLYLASKKISIFNNKEKSIIETEE
;
A
#
# COMPACT_ATOMS: atom_id res chain seq x y z
N MET A 1 -8.93 34.06 -1.01
CA MET A 1 -8.08 33.08 -1.73
C MET A 1 -6.65 33.33 -1.25
N ILE A 2 -6.16 32.52 -0.32
CA ILE A 2 -4.81 32.70 0.27
C ILE A 2 -3.81 32.23 -0.78
N LYS A 3 -2.99 33.14 -1.32
CA LYS A 3 -1.83 32.77 -2.15
C LYS A 3 -0.88 31.99 -1.23
N GLU A 4 -0.79 30.68 -1.39
CA GLU A 4 0.24 29.89 -0.73
C GLU A 4 1.61 30.46 -1.10
N GLU A 5 2.35 30.94 -0.09
CA GLU A 5 3.73 31.32 -0.28
C GLU A 5 4.58 30.06 -0.47
N VAL A 6 4.97 29.80 -1.72
CA VAL A 6 5.87 28.70 -2.04
C VAL A 6 7.27 29.05 -1.54
N THR A 7 7.80 28.27 -0.60
CA THR A 7 9.17 28.44 -0.09
C THR A 7 10.15 27.44 -0.70
N LYS A 8 11.45 27.73 -0.62
CA LYS A 8 12.52 26.77 -1.00
C LYS A 8 12.39 25.44 -0.24
N LYS A 9 11.97 25.50 1.03
CA LYS A 9 11.71 24.32 1.88
C LYS A 9 10.60 23.44 1.30
N ASP A 10 9.54 24.05 0.76
CA ASP A 10 8.42 23.30 0.17
C ASP A 10 8.82 22.59 -1.13
N ILE A 11 9.66 23.23 -1.95
CA ILE A 11 10.23 22.62 -3.15
C ILE A 11 11.10 21.42 -2.75
N PHE A 12 12.03 21.62 -1.82
CA PHE A 12 12.92 20.55 -1.33
C PHE A 12 12.13 19.38 -0.73
N SER A 13 11.12 19.64 0.09
CA SER A 13 10.24 18.61 0.64
C SER A 13 9.50 17.83 -0.45
N THR A 14 9.05 18.52 -1.50
CA THR A 14 8.34 17.88 -2.63
C THR A 14 9.29 16.98 -3.43
N LEU A 15 10.51 17.44 -3.68
CA LEU A 15 11.56 16.64 -4.33
C LEU A 15 11.98 15.43 -3.49
N ALA A 16 12.16 15.60 -2.18
CA ALA A 16 12.49 14.50 -1.27
C ALA A 16 11.40 13.41 -1.25
N LYS A 17 10.12 13.81 -1.27
CA LYS A 17 8.99 12.88 -1.42
C LYS A 17 9.04 12.13 -2.76
N GLY A 18 9.32 12.85 -3.85
CA GLY A 18 9.53 12.24 -5.16
C GLY A 18 10.64 11.18 -5.14
N LEU A 19 11.82 11.55 -4.65
CA LEU A 19 12.96 10.63 -4.53
C LEU A 19 12.64 9.41 -3.66
N PHE A 20 11.91 9.59 -2.56
CA PHE A 20 11.43 8.48 -1.75
C PHE A 20 10.57 7.50 -2.58
N PHE A 21 9.59 8.00 -3.35
CA PHE A 21 8.77 7.14 -4.21
C PHE A 21 9.56 6.44 -5.31
N LEU A 22 10.59 7.10 -5.86
CA LEU A 22 11.50 6.47 -6.82
C LEU A 22 12.27 5.31 -6.20
N ILE A 23 12.85 5.50 -5.00
CA ILE A 23 13.58 4.44 -4.28
C ILE A 23 12.66 3.26 -3.99
N VAL A 24 11.44 3.53 -3.53
CA VAL A 24 10.42 2.50 -3.27
C VAL A 24 10.04 1.76 -4.56
N ALA A 25 9.83 2.48 -5.67
CA ALA A 25 9.52 1.87 -6.96
C ALA A 25 10.64 0.93 -7.43
N ILE A 26 11.90 1.34 -7.30
CA ILE A 26 13.07 0.52 -7.64
C ILE A 26 13.15 -0.71 -6.73
N ALA A 27 12.91 -0.56 -5.43
CA ALA A 27 12.94 -1.68 -4.48
C ALA A 27 11.90 -2.76 -4.82
N PHE A 28 10.72 -2.36 -5.31
CA PHE A 28 9.70 -3.32 -5.78
C PHE A 28 9.99 -3.88 -7.18
N TRP A 29 10.54 -3.08 -8.10
CA TRP A 29 10.93 -3.55 -9.43
C TRP A 29 12.02 -4.64 -9.35
N LEU A 30 12.98 -4.43 -8.46
CA LEU A 30 14.13 -5.31 -8.24
C LEU A 30 13.98 -6.13 -6.95
N HIS A 31 12.76 -6.58 -6.64
CA HIS A 31 12.46 -7.26 -5.37
C HIS A 31 13.38 -8.46 -5.07
N ASP A 32 13.76 -9.24 -6.07
CA ASP A 32 14.65 -10.40 -5.90
C ASP A 32 16.14 -10.05 -5.79
N LYS A 33 16.52 -8.81 -6.12
CA LYS A 33 17.94 -8.38 -6.19
C LYS A 33 18.30 -7.35 -5.12
N PHE A 34 17.31 -6.75 -4.46
CA PHE A 34 17.51 -5.66 -3.52
C PHE A 34 17.57 -6.18 -2.07
N THR A 35 18.61 -6.97 -1.80
CA THR A 35 18.91 -7.55 -0.48
C THR A 35 20.12 -6.86 0.13
N ILE A 36 20.02 -6.45 1.39
CA ILE A 36 21.16 -5.98 2.17
C ILE A 36 21.56 -7.09 3.14
N THR A 37 22.75 -7.63 2.96
CA THR A 37 23.32 -8.59 3.90
C THR A 37 24.05 -7.82 5.02
N ILE A 38 23.57 -7.96 6.26
CA ILE A 38 24.25 -7.45 7.46
C ILE A 38 24.65 -8.62 8.32
N SER A 39 25.96 -8.89 8.40
CA SER A 39 26.53 -10.04 9.10
C SER A 39 25.95 -11.36 8.58
N SER A 40 25.10 -12.06 9.34
CA SER A 40 24.47 -13.33 8.96
C SER A 40 22.99 -13.20 8.54
N TYR A 41 22.47 -11.98 8.43
CA TYR A 41 21.07 -11.73 8.10
C TYR A 41 20.92 -11.11 6.72
N ASP A 42 20.10 -11.74 5.88
CA ASP A 42 19.69 -11.20 4.58
C ASP A 42 18.41 -10.38 4.74
N ILE A 43 18.56 -9.06 4.69
CA ILE A 43 17.46 -8.12 4.83
C ILE A 43 16.92 -7.77 3.45
N ASN A 44 15.71 -8.26 3.17
CA ASN A 44 14.97 -7.92 1.96
C ASN A 44 14.15 -6.65 2.20
N ILE A 45 14.63 -5.52 1.68
CA ILE A 45 14.00 -4.20 1.91
C ILE A 45 12.57 -4.18 1.39
N TYR A 46 12.28 -4.85 0.27
CA TYR A 46 10.93 -4.87 -0.27
C TYR A 46 9.92 -5.52 0.69
N LYS A 47 10.32 -6.52 1.50
CA LYS A 47 9.45 -7.14 2.51
C LYS A 47 9.11 -6.15 3.63
N ILE A 48 10.10 -5.37 4.07
CA ILE A 48 9.89 -4.30 5.07
C ILE A 48 8.96 -3.23 4.50
N LEU A 49 9.22 -2.75 3.28
CA LEU A 49 8.38 -1.76 2.61
C LEU A 49 6.95 -2.27 2.43
N LEU A 50 6.78 -3.55 2.06
CA LEU A 50 5.48 -4.16 1.92
C LEU A 50 4.73 -4.26 3.25
N GLY A 51 5.41 -4.66 4.33
CA GLY A 51 4.83 -4.65 5.67
C GLY A 51 4.35 -3.24 6.06
N CYS A 52 5.21 -2.24 5.95
CA CYS A 52 4.84 -0.84 6.18
C CYS A 52 3.63 -0.41 5.32
N LEU A 53 3.60 -0.80 4.04
CA LEU A 53 2.48 -0.51 3.16
C LEU A 53 1.18 -1.16 3.64
N ILE A 54 1.22 -2.42 4.10
CA ILE A 54 0.06 -3.12 4.66
C ILE A 54 -0.46 -2.40 5.91
N ILE A 55 0.42 -1.90 6.79
CA ILE A 55 0.02 -1.06 7.94
C ILE A 55 -0.69 0.21 7.46
N CYS A 56 -0.12 0.91 6.47
CA CYS A 56 -0.75 2.11 5.90
C CYS A 56 -2.13 1.80 5.32
N ILE A 57 -2.28 0.71 4.55
CA ILE A 57 -3.56 0.28 3.97
C ILE A 57 -4.56 -0.06 5.08
N THR A 58 -4.13 -0.78 6.11
CA THR A 58 -4.96 -1.12 7.28
C THR A 58 -5.47 0.15 7.96
N TYR A 59 -4.59 1.12 8.17
CA TYR A 59 -4.93 2.39 8.77
C TYR A 59 -5.92 3.20 7.92
N LEU A 60 -5.76 3.20 6.59
CA LEU A 60 -6.58 4.00 5.69
C LEU A 60 -7.92 3.34 5.32
N LEU A 61 -8.00 2.01 5.26
CA LEU A 61 -9.21 1.31 4.79
C LEU A 61 -10.00 0.63 5.91
N VAL A 62 -9.29 -0.03 6.84
CA VAL A 62 -9.92 -0.86 7.87
C VAL A 62 -10.34 0.00 9.07
N LEU A 63 -9.46 0.88 9.56
CA LEU A 63 -9.76 1.70 10.75
C LEU A 63 -10.94 2.68 10.58
N PRO A 64 -11.13 3.38 9.44
CA PRO A 64 -12.32 4.21 9.27
C PRO A 64 -13.60 3.39 9.29
N SER A 65 -13.57 2.19 8.69
CA SER A 65 -14.69 1.25 8.71
C SER A 65 -14.97 0.73 10.13
N PHE A 66 -13.91 0.42 10.89
CA PHE A 66 -14.00 0.05 12.30
C PHE A 66 -14.65 1.15 13.17
N LYS A 67 -14.25 2.42 12.97
CA LYS A 67 -14.81 3.56 13.71
C LYS A 67 -16.28 3.82 13.39
N LYS A 68 -16.71 3.60 12.14
CA LYS A 68 -18.08 3.85 11.68
C LYS A 68 -19.10 2.80 12.13
N ASN A 69 -18.68 1.56 12.32
CA ASN A 69 -19.59 0.43 12.58
C ASN A 69 -19.69 0.09 14.06
N THR A 70 -20.74 -0.65 14.45
CA THR A 70 -20.99 -1.09 15.82
C THR A 70 -21.24 -2.61 15.90
N GLY A 71 -21.18 -3.16 17.11
CA GLY A 71 -21.48 -4.59 17.37
C GLY A 71 -20.56 -5.56 16.63
N PHE A 72 -21.14 -6.65 16.11
CA PHE A 72 -20.40 -7.72 15.44
C PHE A 72 -19.62 -7.26 14.21
N VAL A 73 -20.14 -6.28 13.44
CA VAL A 73 -19.44 -5.75 12.26
C VAL A 73 -18.15 -5.03 12.65
N LYS A 74 -18.16 -4.31 13.78
CA LYS A 74 -16.95 -3.70 14.34
C LYS A 74 -15.93 -4.74 14.76
N PHE A 75 -16.37 -5.86 15.32
CA PHE A 75 -15.50 -6.98 15.69
C PHE A 75 -14.84 -7.63 14.47
N LEU A 76 -15.56 -7.79 13.35
CA LEU A 76 -14.97 -8.30 12.10
C LEU A 76 -13.82 -7.41 11.60
N PHE A 77 -14.01 -6.09 11.58
CA PHE A 77 -12.93 -5.16 11.20
C PHE A 77 -11.75 -5.16 12.18
N LEU A 78 -11.99 -5.46 13.46
CA LEU A 78 -10.92 -5.63 14.45
C LEU A 78 -10.08 -6.86 14.12
N ILE A 79 -10.72 -7.99 13.81
CA ILE A 79 -10.04 -9.22 13.39
C ILE A 79 -9.24 -8.95 12.12
N GLU A 80 -9.83 -8.29 11.12
CA GLU A 80 -9.15 -7.92 9.89
C GLU A 80 -7.88 -7.10 10.15
N ALA A 81 -8.01 -6.03 10.94
CA ALA A 81 -6.89 -5.18 11.30
C ALA A 81 -5.80 -5.96 12.05
N PHE A 82 -6.21 -6.83 12.98
CA PHE A 82 -5.27 -7.66 13.74
C PHE A 82 -4.49 -8.61 12.83
N ILE A 83 -5.18 -9.29 11.91
CA ILE A 83 -4.52 -10.20 10.96
C ILE A 83 -3.56 -9.43 10.06
N PHE A 84 -3.95 -8.26 9.53
CA PHE A 84 -3.07 -7.47 8.66
C PHE A 84 -1.84 -6.93 9.41
N VAL A 85 -2.00 -6.54 10.67
CA VAL A 85 -0.87 -6.16 11.53
C VAL A 85 0.06 -7.34 11.77
N LEU A 86 -0.47 -8.53 12.08
CA LEU A 86 0.36 -9.72 12.26
C LEU A 86 1.14 -10.08 10.99
N VAL A 87 0.46 -10.07 9.83
CA VAL A 87 1.10 -10.28 8.52
C VAL A 87 2.20 -9.24 8.27
N SER A 88 1.92 -7.97 8.54
CA SER A 88 2.92 -6.92 8.39
C SER A 88 4.14 -7.13 9.28
N LEU A 89 3.92 -7.48 10.56
CA LEU A 89 5.02 -7.73 11.49
C LEU A 89 5.83 -8.94 11.04
N GLY A 90 5.17 -10.00 10.56
CA GLY A 90 5.82 -11.17 9.98
C GLY A 90 6.71 -10.82 8.78
N LEU A 91 6.27 -9.91 7.90
CA LEU A 91 7.06 -9.43 6.77
C LEU A 91 8.25 -8.55 7.21
N ILE A 92 8.04 -7.64 8.16
CA ILE A 92 9.08 -6.74 8.67
C ILE A 92 10.18 -7.53 9.38
N PHE A 93 9.80 -8.48 10.23
CA PHE A 93 10.73 -9.29 11.02
C PHE A 93 11.08 -10.62 10.35
N HIS A 94 10.78 -10.80 9.06
CA HIS A 94 11.06 -12.04 8.33
C HIS A 94 12.53 -12.45 8.43
N PHE A 95 13.46 -11.48 8.47
CA PHE A 95 14.89 -11.75 8.58
C PHE A 95 15.29 -12.39 9.93
N LEU A 96 14.45 -12.30 10.97
CA LEU A 96 14.68 -12.90 12.29
C LEU A 96 14.04 -14.30 12.42
N ILE A 97 13.20 -14.69 11.47
CA ILE A 97 12.47 -15.95 11.53
C ILE A 97 13.36 -17.04 10.92
N ASP A 98 13.76 -17.99 11.75
CA ASP A 98 14.61 -19.10 11.33
C ASP A 98 13.84 -20.02 10.37
N THR A 99 14.28 -20.03 9.10
CA THR A 99 13.53 -20.61 7.96
C THR A 99 13.50 -22.15 7.94
N GLU A 100 14.14 -22.82 8.90
CA GLU A 100 14.26 -24.29 8.92
C GLU A 100 12.93 -25.00 9.24
N GLN A 101 11.94 -24.32 9.83
CA GLN A 101 10.62 -24.90 10.08
C GLN A 101 9.72 -24.80 8.82
N LYS A 102 9.59 -25.92 8.09
CA LYS A 102 8.75 -26.05 6.87
C LYS A 102 7.33 -25.48 6.98
N PHE A 103 6.70 -25.61 8.15
CA PHE A 103 5.33 -25.10 8.36
C PHE A 103 5.26 -23.57 8.36
N LEU A 104 6.20 -22.91 9.05
CA LEU A 104 6.31 -21.45 9.04
C LEU A 104 6.69 -20.94 7.66
N LYS A 105 7.52 -21.67 6.93
CA LYS A 105 7.92 -21.33 5.56
C LYS A 105 6.70 -21.19 4.64
N ASN A 106 5.83 -22.19 4.56
CA ASN A 106 4.66 -22.15 3.65
C ASN A 106 3.65 -21.05 4.03
N ILE A 107 3.45 -20.75 5.31
CA ILE A 107 2.50 -19.70 5.74
C ILE A 107 3.07 -18.29 5.49
N THR A 108 4.41 -18.17 5.44
CA THR A 108 5.11 -16.91 5.21
C THR A 108 5.48 -16.66 3.75
N GLU A 109 5.17 -17.60 2.84
CA GLU A 109 5.35 -17.34 1.41
C GLU A 109 4.42 -16.21 0.95
N LEU A 110 5.03 -15.33 0.16
CA LEU A 110 4.53 -13.98 -0.03
C LEU A 110 3.26 -13.94 -0.90
N HIS A 111 3.10 -14.89 -1.82
CA HIS A 111 1.88 -15.08 -2.60
C HIS A 111 0.70 -15.52 -1.73
N PHE A 112 0.90 -16.43 -0.75
CA PHE A 112 -0.16 -16.82 0.18
C PHE A 112 -0.61 -15.67 1.07
N ILE A 113 0.33 -14.82 1.50
CA ILE A 113 0.02 -13.60 2.24
C ILE A 113 -0.97 -12.71 1.47
N PHE A 114 -0.74 -12.50 0.16
CA PHE A 114 -1.66 -11.73 -0.66
C PHE A 114 -3.04 -12.39 -0.76
N TYR A 115 -3.09 -13.71 -0.95
CA TYR A 115 -4.36 -14.44 -0.98
C TYR A 115 -5.13 -14.30 0.33
N TYR A 116 -4.47 -14.45 1.48
CA TYR A 116 -5.12 -14.28 2.78
C TYR A 116 -5.69 -12.88 2.97
N ILE A 117 -4.95 -11.84 2.59
CA ILE A 117 -5.42 -10.45 2.65
C ILE A 117 -6.69 -10.29 1.80
N PHE A 118 -6.68 -10.75 0.55
CA PHE A 118 -7.83 -10.62 -0.34
C PHE A 118 -9.04 -11.44 0.11
N ILE A 119 -8.83 -12.67 0.59
CA ILE A 119 -9.88 -13.56 1.08
C ILE A 119 -10.56 -12.95 2.30
N ILE A 120 -9.79 -12.58 3.33
CA ILE A 120 -10.33 -12.02 4.57
C ILE A 120 -11.08 -10.72 4.30
N HIS A 121 -10.48 -9.81 3.53
CA HIS A 121 -11.12 -8.55 3.17
C HIS A 121 -12.45 -8.78 2.43
N SER A 122 -12.45 -9.69 1.45
CA SER A 122 -13.63 -9.95 0.62
C SER A 122 -14.74 -10.61 1.43
N ILE A 123 -14.44 -11.57 2.31
CA ILE A 123 -15.44 -12.21 3.19
C ILE A 123 -16.14 -11.17 4.07
N ILE A 124 -15.38 -10.26 4.70
CA ILE A 124 -15.94 -9.23 5.57
C ILE A 124 -16.80 -8.26 4.77
N LYS A 125 -16.33 -7.83 3.58
CA LYS A 125 -17.09 -6.93 2.71
C LYS A 125 -18.36 -7.57 2.17
N LEU A 126 -18.34 -8.86 1.83
CA LEU A 126 -19.52 -9.61 1.39
C LEU A 126 -20.53 -9.78 2.53
N TYR A 127 -20.08 -10.13 3.74
CA TYR A 127 -20.97 -10.23 4.90
C TYR A 127 -21.68 -8.90 5.18
N ILE A 128 -20.95 -7.79 5.15
CA ILE A 128 -21.51 -6.45 5.35
C ILE A 128 -22.45 -6.08 4.21
N GLY A 129 -22.05 -6.33 2.96
CA GLY A 129 -22.86 -6.05 1.77
C GLY A 129 -24.18 -6.81 1.77
N PHE A 130 -24.18 -8.07 2.21
CA PHE A 130 -25.38 -8.88 2.38
C PHE A 130 -26.28 -8.37 3.51
N LYS A 131 -25.70 -8.08 4.68
CA LYS A 131 -26.46 -7.62 5.86
C LYS A 131 -27.08 -6.24 5.69
N LEU A 132 -26.47 -5.37 4.87
CA LEU A 132 -26.96 -4.01 4.60
C LEU A 132 -27.72 -3.91 3.27
N SER A 133 -28.03 -5.04 2.61
CA SER A 133 -28.58 -5.11 1.25
C SER A 133 -30.06 -4.71 1.13
N ASP A 134 -30.71 -4.25 2.20
CA ASP A 134 -32.10 -3.74 2.14
C ASP A 134 -32.27 -2.54 1.19
N LYS A 135 -31.17 -1.92 0.74
CA LYS A 135 -31.19 -0.85 -0.26
C LYS A 135 -30.89 -1.42 -1.65
N LYS A 136 -31.91 -1.38 -2.53
CA LYS A 136 -31.81 -1.65 -3.98
C LYS A 136 -30.95 -0.60 -4.70
N ASP A 137 -29.67 -0.56 -4.38
CA ASP A 137 -28.69 0.31 -5.03
C ASP A 137 -27.83 -0.53 -6.00
N ILE A 138 -27.88 -0.18 -7.28
CA ILE A 138 -27.11 -0.86 -8.36
C ILE A 138 -25.62 -0.82 -8.06
N PHE A 139 -25.12 0.27 -7.45
CA PHE A 139 -23.70 0.37 -7.06
C PHE A 139 -23.33 -0.61 -5.94
N ALA A 140 -24.27 -0.93 -5.04
CA ALA A 140 -24.04 -1.92 -3.99
C ALA A 140 -23.99 -3.34 -4.58
N SER A 141 -24.88 -3.64 -5.53
CA SER A 141 -24.88 -4.93 -6.26
C SER A 141 -23.59 -5.13 -7.05
N PHE A 142 -23.10 -4.10 -7.75
CA PHE A 142 -21.84 -4.20 -8.50
C PHE A 142 -20.63 -4.46 -7.57
N LYS A 143 -20.52 -3.74 -6.45
CA LYS A 143 -19.48 -3.99 -5.44
C LYS A 143 -19.54 -5.41 -4.91
N PHE A 144 -20.74 -5.92 -4.64
CA PHE A 144 -20.93 -7.29 -4.17
C PHE A 144 -20.41 -8.31 -5.18
N VAL A 145 -20.75 -8.16 -6.46
CA VAL A 145 -20.24 -9.03 -7.55
C VAL A 145 -18.73 -8.97 -7.65
N ILE A 146 -18.13 -7.78 -7.56
CA ILE A 146 -16.66 -7.64 -7.54
C ILE A 146 -16.06 -8.44 -6.38
N TYR A 147 -16.58 -8.30 -5.16
CA TYR A 147 -16.03 -9.03 -4.02
C TYR A 147 -16.21 -10.54 -4.13
N ILE A 148 -17.29 -11.04 -4.74
CA ILE A 148 -17.43 -12.46 -5.06
C ILE A 148 -16.36 -12.87 -6.07
N ALA A 149 -16.21 -12.14 -7.17
CA ALA A 149 -15.23 -12.45 -8.20
C ALA A 149 -13.80 -12.45 -7.63
N THR A 150 -13.45 -11.46 -6.81
CA THR A 150 -12.17 -11.40 -6.12
C THR A 150 -11.99 -12.60 -5.19
N LEU A 151 -12.98 -12.93 -4.36
CA LEU A 151 -12.90 -14.06 -3.44
C LEU A 151 -12.71 -15.39 -4.18
N SER A 152 -13.52 -15.65 -5.20
CA SER A 152 -13.43 -16.86 -6.03
C SER A 152 -12.09 -16.95 -6.75
N THR A 153 -11.60 -15.83 -7.29
CA THR A 153 -10.29 -15.76 -7.95
C THR A 153 -9.16 -16.03 -6.95
N SER A 154 -9.22 -15.45 -5.75
CA SER A 154 -8.20 -15.69 -4.71
C SER A 154 -8.15 -17.15 -4.29
N PHE A 155 -9.30 -17.81 -4.08
CA PHE A 155 -9.31 -19.25 -3.77
C PHE A 155 -8.82 -20.11 -4.93
N PHE A 156 -9.21 -19.77 -6.17
CA PHE A 156 -8.75 -20.50 -7.35
C PHE A 156 -7.23 -20.40 -7.53
N LEU A 157 -6.68 -19.19 -7.45
CA LEU A 157 -5.24 -18.95 -7.56
C LEU A 157 -4.47 -19.61 -6.41
N MET A 158 -4.99 -19.55 -5.19
CA MET A 158 -4.40 -20.21 -4.03
C MET A 158 -4.39 -21.74 -4.19
N GLY A 159 -5.50 -22.34 -4.63
CA GLY A 159 -5.59 -23.79 -4.85
C GLY A 159 -4.78 -24.31 -6.04
N LYS A 160 -4.38 -23.41 -6.95
CA LYS A 160 -3.46 -23.70 -8.05
C LYS A 160 -2.01 -23.36 -7.74
N GLU A 161 -1.71 -22.86 -6.54
CA GLU A 161 -0.38 -22.45 -6.11
C GLU A 161 0.29 -21.49 -7.11
N VAL A 162 -0.51 -20.61 -7.74
CA VAL A 162 0.02 -19.64 -8.71
C VAL A 162 0.86 -18.62 -7.96
N ASP A 163 2.09 -18.39 -8.39
CA ASP A 163 2.90 -17.32 -7.82
C ASP A 163 2.52 -15.97 -8.46
N VAL A 164 1.81 -15.15 -7.69
CA VAL A 164 1.41 -13.78 -8.09
C VAL A 164 2.37 -12.71 -7.57
N THR A 165 3.44 -13.10 -6.88
CA THR A 165 4.36 -12.17 -6.21
C THR A 165 4.95 -11.20 -7.21
N GLU A 166 5.59 -11.69 -8.27
CA GLU A 166 6.24 -10.86 -9.29
C GLU A 166 5.26 -9.85 -9.90
N TYR A 167 4.06 -10.30 -10.27
CA TYR A 167 3.03 -9.43 -10.85
C TYR A 167 2.61 -8.31 -9.90
N ILE A 168 2.40 -8.63 -8.61
CA ILE A 168 2.01 -7.63 -7.60
C ILE A 168 3.15 -6.63 -7.37
N MET A 169 4.40 -7.10 -7.31
CA MET A 169 5.56 -6.24 -7.13
C MET A 169 5.76 -5.28 -8.31
N ILE A 170 5.60 -5.77 -9.54
CA ILE A 170 5.65 -4.92 -10.75
C ILE A 170 4.53 -3.88 -10.72
N MET A 171 3.31 -4.27 -10.37
CA MET A 171 2.17 -3.33 -10.28
C MET A 171 2.40 -2.25 -9.21
N LEU A 172 2.92 -2.62 -8.04
CA LEU A 172 3.29 -1.67 -6.98
C LEU A 172 4.41 -0.73 -7.46
N SER A 173 5.43 -1.27 -8.14
CA SER A 173 6.52 -0.47 -8.69
C SER A 173 6.00 0.59 -9.67
N ILE A 174 5.14 0.20 -10.61
CA ILE A 174 4.51 1.12 -11.58
C ILE A 174 3.71 2.19 -10.84
N LEU A 175 2.90 1.82 -9.83
CA LEU A 175 2.14 2.77 -9.03
C LEU A 175 3.04 3.81 -8.35
N PHE A 176 4.14 3.37 -7.72
CA PHE A 176 5.07 4.29 -7.06
C PHE A 176 5.86 5.15 -8.06
N LEU A 177 6.14 4.63 -9.26
CA LEU A 177 6.73 5.41 -10.34
C LEU A 177 5.78 6.51 -10.82
N LEU A 178 4.47 6.23 -10.92
CA LEU A 178 3.46 7.25 -11.23
C LEU A 178 3.41 8.33 -10.14
N PHE A 179 3.52 7.96 -8.86
CA PHE A 179 3.63 8.95 -7.78
C PHE A 179 4.91 9.78 -7.89
N PHE A 180 6.05 9.17 -8.22
CA PHE A 180 7.28 9.92 -8.48
C PHE A 180 7.09 10.97 -9.58
N VAL A 181 6.52 10.59 -10.72
CA VAL A 181 6.23 11.51 -11.84
C VAL A 181 5.28 12.63 -11.41
N TYR A 182 4.25 12.31 -10.64
CA TYR A 182 3.34 13.31 -10.08
C TYR A 182 4.05 14.32 -9.16
N TYR A 183 4.94 13.85 -8.27
CA TYR A 183 5.71 14.73 -7.39
C TYR A 183 6.74 15.57 -8.14
N LEU A 184 7.34 15.04 -9.21
CA LEU A 184 8.19 15.82 -10.11
C LEU A 184 7.41 16.96 -10.76
N TYR A 185 6.23 16.67 -11.31
CA TYR A 185 5.36 17.69 -11.88
C TYR A 185 5.01 18.79 -10.87
N LEU A 186 4.66 18.42 -9.64
CA LEU A 186 4.40 19.39 -8.56
C LEU A 186 5.64 20.23 -8.22
N ALA A 187 6.82 19.62 -8.17
CA ALA A 187 8.07 20.32 -7.91
C ALA A 187 8.38 21.34 -9.03
N SER A 188 8.26 20.94 -10.30
CA SER A 188 8.45 21.84 -11.45
C SER A 188 7.51 23.04 -11.40
N LYS A 189 6.23 22.82 -11.06
CA LYS A 189 5.26 23.90 -10.89
C LYS A 189 5.66 24.88 -9.77
N LYS A 190 6.09 24.35 -8.62
CA LYS A 190 6.55 25.17 -7.48
C LYS A 190 7.80 25.99 -7.81
N ILE A 191 8.77 25.40 -8.52
CA ILE A 191 9.98 26.11 -8.98
C ILE A 191 9.62 27.25 -9.92
N SER A 192 8.71 27.03 -10.88
CA SER A 192 8.26 28.07 -11.80
C SER A 192 7.60 29.25 -11.06
N ILE A 193 6.74 28.98 -10.07
CA ILE A 193 6.10 30.02 -9.25
C ILE A 193 7.14 30.80 -8.43
N PHE A 194 8.11 30.10 -7.83
CA PHE A 194 9.17 30.71 -7.04
C PHE A 194 10.02 31.68 -7.88
N ASN A 195 10.47 31.23 -9.06
CA ASN A 195 11.30 32.04 -9.95
C ASN A 195 10.56 33.28 -10.49
N ASN A 196 9.26 33.16 -10.79
CA ASN A 196 8.46 34.31 -11.25
C ASN A 196 8.27 35.36 -10.14
N LYS A 197 8.16 34.93 -8.87
CA LYS A 197 8.08 35.85 -7.72
C LYS A 197 9.39 36.58 -7.51
N GLU A 198 10.52 35.88 -7.59
CA GLU A 198 11.86 36.47 -7.44
C GLU A 198 12.14 37.53 -8.51
N LYS A 199 11.77 37.26 -9.78
CA LYS A 199 11.86 38.26 -10.86
C LYS A 199 11.01 39.50 -10.59
N SER A 200 9.77 39.34 -10.14
CA SER A 200 8.89 40.48 -9.85
C SER A 200 9.36 41.37 -8.70
N ILE A 201 10.14 40.83 -7.76
CA ILE A 201 10.70 41.62 -6.65
C ILE A 201 11.86 42.48 -7.16
N ILE A 202 12.74 41.91 -7.99
CA ILE A 202 13.89 42.59 -8.58
C ILE A 202 13.42 43.76 -9.48
N GLU A 203 12.39 43.57 -10.28
CA GLU A 203 11.82 44.62 -11.15
C GLU A 203 11.13 45.78 -10.40
N THR A 204 10.77 45.60 -9.12
CA THR A 204 10.23 46.69 -8.27
C THR A 204 11.30 47.45 -7.49
N GLU A 205 12.54 46.97 -7.45
CA GLU A 205 13.66 47.60 -6.74
C GLU A 205 14.56 48.45 -7.66
N GLU A 206 14.36 48.40 -8.99
CA GLU A 206 14.97 49.29 -10.01
C GLU A 206 14.06 50.48 -10.36
#